data_AF-A0A7L3HUB6-F1
#
_entry.id   AF-A0A7L3HUB6-F1
#
_cell.length_a   1.000
_cell.length_b   1.000
_cell.length_c   1.000
_cell.angle_alpha   90.00
_cell.angle_beta   90.00
_cell.angle_gamma   90.00
#
_symmetry.space_group_name_H-M   'P 1'
#
loop_
_entity.id
_entity.type
_entity.pdbx_description
1 polymer ?
#
loop_
_entity_poly.entity_id
_entity_poly.type
_entity_poly.pdbx_seq_one_letter_code
_entity_poly.pdbx_strand_id
1 'polypeptide(L)'
;GLPGESPLVRVLEDESRSRLGRFNQKDVSMVFSSEANNKALEAIFSSQLFYENRQERFIRSMAEWLPRKAENLTPYTMALIAKYVARHRLREPRLLDTIANFLLKRGEQLDSKVIQKLVFPFSRMNYRPSNHGELFPKLEAILEQKAGSSPLATVNILMSMFQLSHFPQTVLHQVFSPGFISNVMSTPYALIVRRYLSLLDAAVELEFREYSGPRLDPRYRVLMFEHALTADEANRKY
;
A
#
# COMPACT_ATOMS: atom_id res chain seq x y z
N GLY A 1 9.27 -27.62 -15.37
CA GLY A 1 8.34 -27.76 -14.25
C GLY A 1 7.65 -29.11 -14.36
N LEU A 2 7.29 -29.73 -13.23
CA LEU A 2 6.50 -30.97 -13.25
C LEU A 2 5.14 -30.71 -13.93
N PRO A 3 4.57 -31.67 -14.66
CA PRO A 3 3.25 -31.54 -15.28
C PRO A 3 2.19 -31.30 -14.20
N GLY A 4 1.24 -30.40 -14.44
CA GLY A 4 0.16 -30.08 -13.50
C GLY A 4 -0.72 -31.28 -13.10
N GLU A 5 -0.70 -32.37 -13.89
CA GLU A 5 -1.43 -33.61 -13.59
C GLU A 5 -0.59 -34.67 -12.88
N SER A 6 0.66 -34.38 -12.53
CA SER A 6 1.51 -35.31 -11.78
C SER A 6 0.84 -35.70 -10.46
N PRO A 7 0.83 -36.99 -10.08
CA PRO A 7 0.32 -37.45 -8.79
C PRO A 7 0.94 -36.69 -7.60
N LEU A 8 2.21 -36.31 -7.71
CA LEU A 8 2.90 -35.51 -6.70
C LEU A 8 2.31 -34.09 -6.56
N VAL A 9 1.95 -33.46 -7.69
CA VAL A 9 1.33 -32.12 -7.69
C VAL A 9 -0.05 -32.19 -7.04
N ARG A 10 -0.86 -33.21 -7.36
CA ARG A 10 -2.18 -33.42 -6.75
C ARG A 10 -2.10 -33.63 -5.23
N VAL A 11 -1.17 -34.47 -4.77
CA VAL A 11 -0.96 -34.72 -3.33
C VAL A 11 -0.54 -33.43 -2.60
N LEU A 12 0.36 -32.64 -3.18
CA LEU A 12 0.79 -31.37 -2.60
C LEU A 12 -0.34 -30.32 -2.59
N GLU A 13 -1.16 -30.28 -3.65
CA GLU A 13 -2.34 -29.42 -3.71
C GLU A 13 -3.41 -29.83 -2.70
N ASP A 14 -3.69 -31.11 -2.53
CA ASP A 14 -4.65 -31.63 -1.56
C ASP A 14 -4.16 -31.41 -0.11
N GLU A 15 -2.87 -31.60 0.15
CA GLU A 15 -2.29 -31.30 1.45
C GLU A 15 -2.31 -29.80 1.74
N SER A 16 -2.01 -28.95 0.76
CA SER A 16 -2.15 -27.50 0.87
C SER A 16 -3.59 -27.09 1.17
N ARG A 17 -4.57 -27.61 0.42
CA ARG A 17 -6.01 -27.37 0.62
C ARG A 17 -6.49 -27.84 2.00
N SER A 18 -6.02 -29.00 2.46
CA SER A 18 -6.36 -29.55 3.78
C SER A 18 -5.79 -28.69 4.90
N ARG A 19 -4.53 -28.26 4.79
CA ARG A 19 -3.89 -27.33 5.73
C ARG A 19 -4.60 -25.97 5.76
N LEU A 20 -4.94 -25.42 4.59
CA LEU A 20 -5.74 -24.19 4.46
C LEU A 20 -7.15 -24.34 5.05
N GLY A 21 -7.80 -25.48 4.84
CA GLY A 21 -9.13 -25.78 5.39
C GLY A 21 -9.14 -25.86 6.92
N ARG A 22 -8.12 -26.49 7.52
CA ARG A 22 -7.95 -26.57 8.99
C ARG A 22 -7.65 -25.21 9.61
N PHE A 23 -6.79 -24.41 8.95
CA PHE A 23 -6.50 -23.03 9.34
C PHE A 23 -7.78 -22.16 9.32
N ASN A 24 -8.64 -22.34 8.30
CA ASN A 24 -9.83 -21.51 8.08
C ASN A 24 -10.96 -21.62 9.11
N GLN A 25 -11.07 -22.69 9.91
CA GLN A 25 -12.25 -22.88 10.78
C GLN A 25 -11.98 -22.50 12.24
N LYS A 26 -10.85 -22.94 12.80
CA LYS A 26 -10.49 -22.65 14.19
C LYS A 26 -9.90 -21.25 14.36
N ASP A 27 -9.08 -20.79 13.42
CA ASP A 27 -8.42 -19.49 13.58
C ASP A 27 -9.37 -18.34 13.28
N VAL A 28 -10.25 -18.47 12.26
CA VAL A 28 -11.25 -17.44 11.92
C VAL A 28 -12.22 -17.18 13.07
N SER A 29 -12.70 -18.22 13.74
CA SER A 29 -13.60 -18.07 14.90
C SER A 29 -12.87 -17.47 16.12
N MET A 30 -11.60 -17.82 16.34
CA MET A 30 -10.77 -17.26 17.41
C MET A 30 -10.44 -15.77 17.17
N VAL A 31 -10.21 -15.38 15.92
CA VAL A 31 -9.75 -14.02 15.51
C VAL A 31 -10.87 -13.00 15.39
N PHE A 32 -12.12 -13.46 15.30
CA PHE A 32 -13.26 -12.55 15.34
C PHE A 32 -14.05 -12.66 16.64
N SER A 33 -13.50 -13.37 17.64
CA SER A 33 -13.96 -13.31 19.03
C SER A 33 -13.66 -11.95 19.67
N SER A 34 -14.27 -11.66 20.82
CA SER A 34 -14.05 -10.40 21.56
C SER A 34 -12.60 -10.17 22.00
N GLU A 35 -11.77 -11.22 22.01
CA GLU A 35 -10.39 -11.23 22.51
C GLU A 35 -9.31 -11.08 21.41
N ALA A 36 -9.72 -10.99 20.15
CA ALA A 36 -8.77 -10.85 19.06
C ALA A 36 -7.92 -9.58 19.23
N ASN A 37 -6.66 -9.79 19.59
CA ASN A 37 -5.67 -8.76 19.85
C ASN A 37 -4.72 -8.63 18.65
N ASN A 38 -3.99 -7.52 18.60
CA ASN A 38 -3.03 -7.22 17.52
C ASN A 38 -2.10 -8.40 17.21
N LYS A 39 -1.64 -9.14 18.22
CA LYS A 39 -0.72 -10.29 18.03
C LYS A 39 -1.34 -11.41 17.19
N ALA A 40 -2.62 -11.73 17.40
CA ALA A 40 -3.29 -12.79 16.65
C ALA A 40 -3.43 -12.41 15.15
N LEU A 41 -3.84 -11.16 14.89
CA LEU A 41 -3.91 -10.64 13.52
C LEU A 41 -2.53 -10.58 12.87
N GLU A 42 -1.53 -10.10 13.59
CA GLU A 42 -0.15 -10.04 13.11
C GLU A 42 0.38 -11.43 12.75
N ALA A 43 0.13 -12.45 13.58
CA ALA A 43 0.52 -13.82 13.29
C ALA A 43 -0.14 -14.36 12.02
N ILE A 44 -1.43 -14.09 11.82
CA ILE A 44 -2.18 -14.57 10.65
C ILE A 44 -1.71 -13.87 9.38
N PHE A 45 -1.62 -12.54 9.39
CA PHE A 45 -1.20 -11.80 8.21
C PHE A 45 0.30 -11.97 7.89
N SER A 46 1.11 -12.37 8.87
CA SER A 46 2.52 -12.73 8.65
C SER A 46 2.69 -14.17 8.16
N SER A 47 1.67 -15.04 8.28
CA SER A 47 1.72 -16.39 7.73
C SER A 47 1.76 -16.36 6.21
N GLN A 48 2.81 -16.94 5.62
CA GLN A 48 2.99 -16.97 4.18
C GLN A 48 1.83 -17.70 3.47
N LEU A 49 1.41 -18.85 4.00
CA LEU A 49 0.29 -19.61 3.45
C LEU A 49 -1.00 -18.78 3.45
N PHE A 50 -1.27 -18.06 4.53
CA PHE A 50 -2.45 -17.21 4.60
C PHE A 50 -2.31 -16.01 3.65
N TYR A 51 -1.17 -15.34 3.65
CA TYR A 51 -0.90 -14.17 2.81
C TYR A 51 -0.99 -14.49 1.31
N GLU A 52 -0.61 -15.69 0.89
CA GLU A 52 -0.68 -16.14 -0.50
C GLU A 52 -2.07 -16.58 -0.94
N ASN A 53 -2.93 -17.01 -0.02
CA ASN A 53 -4.24 -17.57 -0.33
C ASN A 53 -5.40 -16.62 0.04
N ARG A 54 -6.25 -16.31 -0.94
CA ARG A 54 -7.45 -15.50 -0.72
C ARG A 54 -8.50 -16.31 0.04
N GLN A 55 -8.94 -15.81 1.20
CA GLN A 55 -9.94 -16.48 2.04
C GLN A 55 -11.25 -15.69 2.11
N GLU A 56 -12.21 -16.03 1.25
CA GLU A 56 -13.45 -15.25 1.09
C GLU A 56 -14.29 -15.16 2.38
N ARG A 57 -14.38 -16.24 3.16
CA ARG A 57 -15.11 -16.25 4.44
C ARG A 57 -14.44 -15.31 5.45
N PHE A 58 -13.12 -15.38 5.57
CA PHE A 58 -12.35 -14.49 6.43
C PHE A 58 -12.50 -13.02 6.02
N ILE A 59 -12.46 -12.72 4.73
CA ILE A 59 -12.62 -11.35 4.21
C ILE A 59 -13.99 -10.79 4.60
N ARG A 60 -15.06 -11.57 4.44
CA ARG A 60 -16.42 -11.16 4.87
C ARG A 60 -16.49 -10.91 6.37
N SER A 61 -15.99 -11.83 7.19
CA SER A 61 -15.93 -11.63 8.65
C SER A 61 -15.11 -10.40 9.03
N MET A 62 -14.00 -10.16 8.34
CA MET A 62 -13.16 -8.98 8.56
C MET A 62 -13.88 -7.68 8.19
N ALA A 63 -14.64 -7.66 7.09
CA ALA A 63 -15.39 -6.49 6.65
C ALA A 63 -16.47 -6.07 7.65
N GLU A 64 -17.00 -7.03 8.43
CA GLU A 64 -17.94 -6.76 9.52
C GLU A 64 -17.26 -6.38 10.83
N TRP A 65 -16.12 -7.02 11.12
CA TRP A 65 -15.41 -6.87 12.40
C TRP A 65 -14.53 -5.62 12.45
N LEU A 66 -13.76 -5.34 11.39
CA LEU A 66 -12.73 -4.29 11.36
C LEU A 66 -13.28 -2.90 11.69
N PRO A 67 -14.42 -2.44 11.15
CA PRO A 67 -14.97 -1.11 11.46
C PRO A 67 -15.21 -0.89 12.97
N ARG A 68 -15.53 -1.96 13.71
CA ARG A 68 -15.85 -1.90 15.16
C ARG A 68 -14.61 -1.95 16.04
N LYS A 69 -13.45 -2.34 15.49
CA LYS A 69 -12.23 -2.64 16.26
C LYS A 69 -11.02 -1.83 15.82
N ALA A 70 -11.09 -1.13 14.70
CA ALA A 70 -9.97 -0.38 14.11
C ALA A 70 -9.28 0.60 15.08
N GLU A 71 -10.03 1.21 16.01
CA GLU A 71 -9.47 2.12 17.02
C GLU A 71 -8.53 1.42 18.00
N ASN A 72 -8.69 0.12 18.23
CA ASN A 72 -7.82 -0.66 19.12
C ASN A 72 -6.64 -1.30 18.39
N LEU A 73 -6.54 -1.11 17.07
CA LEU A 73 -5.46 -1.68 16.28
C LEU A 73 -4.22 -0.80 16.28
N THR A 74 -3.06 -1.45 16.28
CA THR A 74 -1.77 -0.78 16.07
C THR A 74 -1.63 -0.37 14.60
N PRO A 75 -0.84 0.67 14.29
CA PRO A 75 -0.51 1.01 12.90
C PRO A 75 0.14 -0.15 12.13
N TYR A 76 0.92 -0.98 12.82
CA TYR A 76 1.54 -2.17 12.23
C TYR A 76 0.50 -3.21 11.80
N THR A 77 -0.44 -3.56 12.69
CA THR A 77 -1.54 -4.48 12.35
C THR A 77 -2.38 -3.93 11.19
N MET A 78 -2.73 -2.64 11.21
CA MET A 78 -3.50 -2.02 10.12
C MET A 78 -2.74 -2.05 8.78
N ALA A 79 -1.41 -1.86 8.81
CA ALA A 79 -0.58 -1.96 7.61
C ALA A 79 -0.53 -3.38 7.02
N LEU A 80 -0.55 -4.42 7.87
CA LEU A 80 -0.65 -5.81 7.43
C LEU A 80 -2.00 -6.10 6.76
N ILE A 81 -3.10 -5.61 7.34
CA ILE A 81 -4.44 -5.70 6.75
C ILE A 81 -4.47 -5.01 5.38
N ALA A 82 -3.99 -3.76 5.31
CA ALA A 82 -3.94 -3.00 4.05
C ALA A 82 -3.11 -3.72 2.99
N LYS A 83 -1.95 -4.28 3.36
CA LYS A 83 -1.10 -5.07 2.47
C LYS A 83 -1.84 -6.30 1.92
N TYR A 84 -2.58 -7.02 2.76
CA TYR A 84 -3.38 -8.16 2.33
C TYR A 84 -4.51 -7.74 1.37
N VAL A 85 -5.23 -6.66 1.69
CA VAL A 85 -6.27 -6.06 0.84
C VAL A 85 -5.72 -5.70 -0.53
N ALA A 86 -4.56 -5.04 -0.59
CA ALA A 86 -3.92 -4.66 -1.85
C ALA A 86 -3.42 -5.87 -2.67
N ARG A 87 -2.82 -6.88 -2.00
CA ARG A 87 -2.33 -8.10 -2.66
C ARG A 87 -3.44 -8.85 -3.36
N HIS A 88 -4.54 -9.09 -2.65
CA HIS A 88 -5.68 -9.86 -3.15
C HIS A 88 -6.67 -9.02 -3.95
N ARG A 89 -6.34 -7.74 -4.16
CA ARG A 89 -7.17 -6.80 -4.92
C ARG A 89 -8.61 -6.73 -4.40
N LEU A 90 -8.74 -6.62 -3.08
CA LEU A 90 -10.05 -6.65 -2.41
C LEU A 90 -10.69 -5.26 -2.47
N ARG A 91 -11.61 -5.07 -3.40
CA ARG A 91 -12.44 -3.86 -3.49
C ARG A 91 -13.68 -3.96 -2.59
N GLU A 92 -13.45 -4.18 -1.30
CA GLU A 92 -14.49 -4.24 -0.27
C GLU A 92 -14.61 -2.88 0.43
N PRO A 93 -15.70 -2.11 0.19
CA PRO A 93 -15.84 -0.74 0.67
C PRO A 93 -15.68 -0.60 2.18
N ARG A 94 -16.24 -1.53 2.98
CA ARG A 94 -16.15 -1.45 4.45
C ARG A 94 -14.72 -1.52 4.95
N LEU A 95 -13.89 -2.36 4.33
CA LEU A 95 -12.48 -2.49 4.69
C LEU A 95 -11.70 -1.25 4.27
N LEU A 96 -11.88 -0.80 3.03
CA LEU A 96 -11.16 0.34 2.48
C LEU A 96 -11.52 1.64 3.21
N ASP A 97 -12.79 1.88 3.49
CA ASP A 97 -13.22 3.06 4.25
C ASP A 97 -12.75 2.99 5.71
N THR A 98 -12.63 1.80 6.29
CA THR A 98 -12.07 1.68 7.64
C THR A 98 -10.58 2.02 7.66
N ILE A 99 -9.81 1.59 6.66
CA ILE A 99 -8.40 1.98 6.49
C ILE A 99 -8.30 3.50 6.30
N ALA A 100 -9.18 4.09 5.49
CA ALA A 100 -9.22 5.52 5.23
C ALA A 100 -9.54 6.33 6.49
N ASN A 101 -10.49 5.87 7.31
CA ASN A 101 -10.81 6.49 8.59
C ASN A 101 -9.66 6.36 9.61
N PHE A 102 -8.99 5.22 9.65
CA PHE A 102 -7.79 5.04 10.49
C PHE A 102 -6.70 6.04 10.08
N LEU A 103 -6.48 6.20 8.78
CA LEU A 103 -5.49 7.12 8.22
C LEU A 103 -5.86 8.59 8.50
N LEU A 104 -7.12 8.99 8.33
CA LEU A 104 -7.60 10.33 8.65
C LEU A 104 -7.38 10.68 10.13
N LYS A 105 -7.68 9.74 11.04
CA LYS A 105 -7.56 9.96 12.48
C LYS A 105 -6.10 10.00 12.96
N ARG A 106 -5.23 9.14 12.41
CA ARG A 106 -3.89 8.90 12.98
C ARG A 106 -2.73 9.36 12.10
N GLY A 107 -2.97 9.75 10.85
CA GLY A 107 -1.94 9.94 9.82
C GLY A 107 -0.73 10.78 10.24
N GLU A 108 -0.94 11.87 10.99
CA GLU A 108 0.13 12.74 11.48
C GLU A 108 1.16 12.00 12.35
N GLN A 109 0.70 11.04 13.14
CA GLN A 109 1.51 10.25 14.08
C GLN A 109 2.22 9.07 13.41
N LEU A 110 1.86 8.75 12.16
CA LEU A 110 2.37 7.57 11.46
C LEU A 110 3.66 7.87 10.69
N ASP A 111 4.56 6.89 10.65
CA ASP A 111 5.69 6.90 9.72
C ASP A 111 5.22 6.90 8.26
N SER A 112 5.95 7.61 7.39
CA SER A 112 5.62 7.70 5.95
C SER A 112 5.54 6.33 5.27
N LYS A 113 6.34 5.35 5.70
CA LYS A 113 6.26 3.96 5.19
C LYS A 113 4.95 3.27 5.57
N VAL A 114 4.40 3.56 6.74
CA VAL A 114 3.10 3.04 7.16
C VAL A 114 2.00 3.73 6.35
N ILE A 115 2.05 5.06 6.22
CA ILE A 115 1.12 5.83 5.39
C ILE A 115 1.08 5.27 3.96
N GLN A 116 2.25 5.04 3.34
CA GLN A 116 2.36 4.44 2.02
C GLN A 116 1.60 3.10 1.93
N LYS A 117 1.78 2.20 2.90
CA LYS A 117 1.09 0.90 2.94
C LYS A 117 -0.42 1.04 3.10
N LEU A 118 -0.89 2.07 3.81
CA LEU A 118 -2.31 2.33 4.04
C LEU A 118 -3.00 3.02 2.84
N VAL A 119 -2.26 3.84 2.08
CA VAL A 119 -2.79 4.53 0.88
C VAL A 119 -2.80 3.60 -0.34
N PHE A 120 -1.82 2.71 -0.47
CA PHE A 120 -1.64 1.85 -1.64
C PHE A 120 -2.87 1.01 -2.05
N PRO A 121 -3.69 0.44 -1.14
CA PRO A 121 -4.90 -0.29 -1.53
C PRO A 121 -5.89 0.55 -2.33
N PHE A 122 -6.00 1.86 -2.05
CA PHE A 122 -6.94 2.75 -2.73
C PHE A 122 -6.60 2.86 -4.21
N SER A 123 -5.35 3.20 -4.53
CA SER A 123 -4.88 3.33 -5.90
C SER A 123 -4.86 1.99 -6.62
N ARG A 124 -4.43 0.92 -5.95
CA ARG A 124 -4.41 -0.44 -6.51
C ARG A 124 -5.79 -0.92 -6.97
N MET A 125 -6.84 -0.46 -6.28
CA MET A 125 -8.21 -0.80 -6.58
C MET A 125 -8.99 0.28 -7.31
N ASN A 126 -8.36 1.41 -7.65
CA ASN A 126 -9.03 2.61 -8.16
C ASN A 126 -10.29 2.97 -7.32
N TYR A 127 -10.10 3.00 -6.00
CA TYR A 127 -11.16 3.24 -5.02
C TYR A 127 -10.90 4.56 -4.31
N ARG A 128 -11.81 5.52 -4.46
CA ARG A 128 -11.83 6.75 -3.66
C ARG A 128 -12.62 6.49 -2.38
N PRO A 129 -12.01 6.60 -1.18
CA PRO A 129 -12.71 6.45 0.08
C PRO A 129 -13.88 7.40 0.25
N SER A 130 -14.89 7.02 1.01
CA SER A 130 -16.06 7.89 1.28
C SER A 130 -15.67 9.22 1.95
N ASN A 131 -14.60 9.22 2.76
CA ASN A 131 -14.05 10.40 3.44
C ASN A 131 -12.91 11.11 2.67
N HIS A 132 -12.73 10.86 1.37
CA HIS A 132 -11.60 11.40 0.58
C HIS A 132 -11.51 12.94 0.60
N GLY A 133 -12.65 13.63 0.70
CA GLY A 133 -12.69 15.10 0.76
C GLY A 133 -11.93 15.69 1.95
N GLU A 134 -11.87 14.97 3.08
CA GLU A 134 -11.09 15.37 4.26
C GLU A 134 -9.73 14.68 4.28
N LEU A 135 -9.68 13.41 3.86
CA LEU A 135 -8.46 12.61 3.92
C LEU A 135 -7.37 13.13 2.99
N PHE A 136 -7.71 13.51 1.77
CA PHE A 136 -6.71 13.90 0.79
C PHE A 136 -5.98 15.19 1.18
N PRO A 137 -6.68 16.32 1.51
CA PRO A 137 -6.00 17.51 2.02
C PRO A 137 -5.14 17.25 3.26
N LYS A 138 -5.59 16.36 4.15
CA LYS A 138 -4.79 15.97 5.32
C LYS A 138 -3.51 15.22 4.92
N LEU A 139 -3.58 14.33 3.94
CA LEU A 139 -2.39 13.65 3.41
C LEU A 139 -1.43 14.64 2.74
N GLU A 140 -1.93 15.64 2.02
CA GLU A 140 -1.09 16.72 1.47
C GLU A 140 -0.29 17.40 2.58
N ALA A 141 -0.97 17.89 3.63
CA ALA A 141 -0.33 18.56 4.75
C ALA A 141 0.73 17.68 5.46
N ILE A 142 0.46 16.38 5.62
CA ILE A 142 1.43 15.43 6.19
C ILE A 142 2.63 15.27 5.26
N LEU A 143 2.41 15.18 3.95
CA LEU A 143 3.49 15.03 2.97
C LEU A 143 4.37 16.28 2.90
N GLU A 144 3.80 17.48 2.97
CA GLU A 144 4.59 18.73 2.99
C GLU A 144 5.61 18.74 4.14
N GLN A 145 5.21 18.24 5.31
CA GLN A 145 6.06 18.14 6.49
C GLN A 145 7.08 17.00 6.40
N LYS A 146 6.69 15.85 5.83
CA LYS A 146 7.48 14.61 5.87
C LYS A 146 8.23 14.30 4.57
N ALA A 147 8.07 15.10 3.51
CA ALA A 147 8.57 14.78 2.18
C ALA A 147 10.06 14.44 2.19
N GLY A 148 10.87 15.31 2.79
CA GLY A 148 12.33 15.21 2.81
C GLY A 148 12.89 14.05 3.64
N SER A 149 12.17 13.61 4.68
CA SER A 149 12.66 12.55 5.58
C SER A 149 12.40 11.14 5.06
N SER A 150 11.43 10.97 4.16
CA SER A 150 11.11 9.67 3.56
C SER A 150 10.80 9.77 2.05
N PRO A 151 11.77 10.16 1.21
CA PRO A 151 11.52 10.50 -0.19
C PRO A 151 10.84 9.39 -1.00
N LEU A 152 11.25 8.14 -0.82
CA LEU A 152 10.65 7.01 -1.54
C LEU A 152 9.18 6.80 -1.17
N ALA A 153 8.83 6.92 0.11
CA ALA A 153 7.45 6.79 0.56
C ALA A 153 6.60 7.95 0.03
N THR A 154 7.12 9.18 0.11
CA THR A 154 6.50 10.39 -0.43
C THR A 154 6.13 10.24 -1.91
N VAL A 155 7.08 9.84 -2.76
CA VAL A 155 6.83 9.69 -4.20
C VAL A 155 5.82 8.57 -4.48
N ASN A 156 5.83 7.48 -3.71
CA ASN A 156 4.84 6.40 -3.87
C ASN A 156 3.42 6.79 -3.42
N ILE A 157 3.31 7.60 -2.36
CA ILE A 157 2.01 8.15 -1.92
C ILE A 157 1.50 9.11 -2.99
N LEU A 158 2.33 10.01 -3.52
CA LEU A 158 1.98 10.89 -4.63
C LEU A 158 1.51 10.13 -5.86
N MET A 159 2.24 9.08 -6.26
CA MET A 159 1.81 8.23 -7.38
C MET A 159 0.42 7.61 -7.12
N SER A 160 0.15 7.20 -5.88
CA SER A 160 -1.18 6.68 -5.51
C SER A 160 -2.27 7.75 -5.56
N MET A 161 -1.96 8.99 -5.17
CA MET A 161 -2.89 10.12 -5.26
C MET A 161 -3.18 10.49 -6.72
N PHE A 162 -2.17 10.49 -7.59
CA PHE A 162 -2.30 10.69 -9.04
C PHE A 162 -3.20 9.62 -9.68
N GLN A 163 -2.99 8.36 -9.32
CA GLN A 163 -3.84 7.25 -9.78
C GLN A 163 -5.30 7.37 -9.32
N LEU A 164 -5.57 8.17 -8.29
CA LEU A 164 -6.90 8.51 -7.80
C LEU A 164 -7.38 9.88 -8.31
N SER A 165 -6.69 10.48 -9.29
CA SER A 165 -6.96 11.79 -9.88
C SER A 165 -7.02 12.92 -8.85
N HIS A 166 -6.07 12.92 -7.91
CA HIS A 166 -5.88 13.97 -6.93
C HIS A 166 -4.43 14.47 -7.00
N PHE A 167 -4.26 15.78 -7.20
CA PHE A 167 -3.01 16.38 -7.68
C PHE A 167 -2.48 17.43 -6.69
N PRO A 168 -1.68 17.02 -5.70
CA PRO A 168 -1.25 17.90 -4.61
C PRO A 168 -0.09 18.82 -5.04
N GLN A 169 -0.43 20.00 -5.56
CA GLN A 169 0.51 20.91 -6.23
C GLN A 169 1.67 21.35 -5.33
N THR A 170 1.42 21.72 -4.08
CA THR A 170 2.47 22.18 -3.16
C THR A 170 3.51 21.09 -2.90
N VAL A 171 3.07 19.85 -2.70
CA VAL A 171 3.95 18.70 -2.51
C VAL A 171 4.74 18.40 -3.79
N LEU A 172 4.14 18.55 -4.98
CA LEU A 172 4.85 18.40 -6.25
C LEU A 172 5.97 19.43 -6.41
N HIS A 173 5.72 20.69 -6.04
CA HIS A 173 6.76 21.74 -6.06
C HIS A 173 7.95 21.38 -5.16
N GLN A 174 7.67 20.83 -3.98
CA GLN A 174 8.70 20.39 -3.04
C GLN A 174 9.49 19.18 -3.60
N VAL A 175 8.81 18.17 -4.13
CA VAL A 175 9.42 16.92 -4.63
C VAL A 175 10.24 17.15 -5.91
N PHE A 176 9.82 18.06 -6.79
CA PHE A 176 10.60 18.44 -7.97
C PHE A 176 11.56 19.61 -7.74
N SER A 177 11.70 20.09 -6.50
CA SER A 177 12.68 21.12 -6.18
C SER A 177 14.12 20.61 -6.34
N PRO A 178 15.07 21.47 -6.77
CA PRO A 178 16.48 21.10 -6.86
C PRO A 178 17.04 20.56 -5.53
N GLY A 179 16.60 21.13 -4.40
CA GLY A 179 17.01 20.70 -3.06
C GLY A 179 16.57 19.27 -2.73
N PHE A 180 15.30 18.94 -2.98
CA PHE A 180 14.79 17.59 -2.76
C PHE A 180 15.51 16.58 -3.66
N ILE A 181 15.63 16.89 -4.96
CA ILE A 181 16.29 16.01 -5.93
C ILE A 181 17.75 15.78 -5.54
N SER A 182 18.50 16.84 -5.23
CA SER A 182 19.91 16.71 -4.82
C SER A 182 20.06 15.84 -3.58
N ASN A 183 19.21 16.02 -2.57
CA ASN A 183 19.22 15.21 -1.35
C ASN A 183 18.98 13.73 -1.66
N VAL A 184 17.98 13.42 -2.48
CA VAL A 184 17.68 12.04 -2.89
C VAL A 184 18.84 11.40 -3.65
N MET A 185 19.46 12.14 -4.57
CA MET A 185 20.52 11.60 -5.44
C MET A 185 21.80 11.28 -4.67
N SER A 186 21.98 11.83 -3.46
CA SER A 186 23.07 11.46 -2.55
C SER A 186 22.81 10.21 -1.69
N THR A 187 21.68 9.51 -1.85
CA THR A 187 21.31 8.37 -1.01
C THR A 187 21.55 7.01 -1.68
N PRO A 188 21.70 5.90 -0.91
CA PRO A 188 21.83 4.55 -1.47
C PRO A 188 20.63 4.09 -2.31
N TYR A 189 19.46 4.71 -2.11
CA TYR A 189 18.22 4.41 -2.83
C TYR A 189 17.93 5.43 -3.96
N ALA A 190 18.93 6.22 -4.36
CA ALA A 190 18.80 7.19 -5.45
C ALA A 190 18.24 6.58 -6.74
N LEU A 191 18.71 5.38 -7.13
CA LEU A 191 18.28 4.73 -8.37
C LEU A 191 16.78 4.42 -8.39
N ILE A 192 16.24 3.88 -7.29
CA ILE A 192 14.82 3.52 -7.20
C ILE A 192 13.96 4.78 -7.13
N VAL A 193 14.37 5.81 -6.37
CA VAL A 193 13.60 7.06 -6.30
C VAL A 193 13.64 7.80 -7.64
N ARG A 194 14.78 7.80 -8.34
CA ARG A 194 14.92 8.36 -9.69
C ARG A 194 13.92 7.74 -10.68
N ARG A 195 13.74 6.41 -10.62
CA ARG A 195 12.72 5.69 -11.40
C ARG A 195 11.31 6.19 -11.08
N TYR A 196 10.96 6.26 -9.80
CA TYR A 196 9.63 6.74 -9.38
C TYR A 196 9.40 8.22 -9.69
N LEU A 197 10.41 9.09 -9.56
CA LEU A 197 10.35 10.49 -9.96
C LEU A 197 10.12 10.64 -11.47
N SER A 198 10.77 9.79 -12.28
CA SER A 198 10.54 9.79 -13.74
C SER A 198 9.10 9.40 -14.08
N LEU A 199 8.56 8.38 -13.41
CA LEU A 199 7.15 8.00 -13.58
C LEU A 199 6.20 9.10 -13.12
N LEU A 200 6.49 9.74 -11.99
CA LEU A 200 5.67 10.84 -11.47
C LEU A 200 5.71 12.05 -12.42
N ASP A 201 6.86 12.41 -12.97
CA ASP A 201 7.00 13.50 -13.94
C ASP A 201 6.19 13.23 -15.21
N ALA A 202 6.22 11.98 -15.70
CA ALA A 202 5.39 11.56 -16.82
C ALA A 202 3.89 11.61 -16.48
N ALA A 203 3.50 11.20 -15.26
CA ALA A 203 2.11 11.29 -14.81
C ALA A 203 1.62 12.75 -14.71
N VAL A 204 2.48 13.67 -14.26
CA VAL A 204 2.18 15.11 -14.25
C VAL A 204 1.90 15.62 -15.66
N GLU A 205 2.73 15.25 -16.62
CA GLU A 205 2.56 15.67 -18.02
C GLU A 205 1.26 15.16 -18.65
N LEU A 206 0.86 13.93 -18.31
CA LEU A 206 -0.31 13.27 -18.89
C LEU A 206 -1.62 13.68 -18.19
N GLU A 207 -1.62 13.75 -16.85
CA GLU A 207 -2.83 13.85 -16.03
C GLU A 207 -3.06 15.26 -15.46
N PHE A 208 -2.01 16.07 -15.26
CA PHE A 208 -2.13 17.41 -14.65
C PHE A 208 -1.68 18.51 -15.62
N ARG A 209 -2.46 18.73 -16.68
CA ARG A 209 -2.15 19.65 -17.79
C ARG A 209 -1.91 21.10 -17.38
N GLU A 210 -2.51 21.54 -16.28
CA GLU A 210 -2.43 22.92 -15.77
C GLU A 210 -1.22 23.13 -14.83
N TYR A 211 -0.43 22.08 -14.57
CA TYR A 211 0.71 22.17 -13.69
C TYR A 211 1.80 23.09 -14.25
N SER A 212 2.08 24.17 -13.54
CA SER A 212 3.09 25.17 -13.90
C SER A 212 4.32 25.17 -12.97
N GLY A 213 4.49 24.12 -12.17
CA GLY A 213 5.57 24.01 -11.18
C GLY A 213 6.86 23.39 -11.73
N PRO A 214 7.87 23.20 -10.87
CA PRO A 214 9.12 22.53 -11.22
C PRO A 214 8.88 21.11 -11.78
N ARG A 215 9.72 20.71 -12.73
CA ARG A 215 9.70 19.39 -13.39
C ARG A 215 11.03 18.68 -13.18
N LEU A 216 11.05 17.36 -13.39
CA LEU A 216 12.28 16.58 -13.28
C LEU A 216 13.26 16.94 -14.40
N ASP A 217 14.45 17.43 -14.02
CA ASP A 217 15.54 17.72 -14.95
C ASP A 217 15.86 16.48 -15.82
N PRO A 218 15.98 16.63 -17.15
CA PRO A 218 16.27 15.53 -18.07
C PRO A 218 17.44 14.64 -17.68
N ARG A 219 18.48 15.17 -17.02
CA ARG A 219 19.64 14.37 -16.57
C ARG A 219 19.28 13.27 -15.56
N TYR A 220 18.17 13.46 -14.83
CA TYR A 220 17.65 12.50 -13.85
C TYR A 220 16.54 11.61 -14.43
N ARG A 221 16.08 11.85 -15.66
CA ARG A 221 15.04 10.98 -16.27
C ARG A 221 15.61 9.61 -16.55
N VAL A 222 14.82 8.57 -16.31
CA VAL A 222 15.13 7.19 -16.70
C VAL A 222 14.42 6.93 -18.03
N LEU A 223 15.19 6.65 -19.08
CA LEU A 223 14.66 6.47 -20.44
C LEU A 223 14.11 5.06 -20.67
N MET A 224 14.62 4.05 -19.95
CA MET A 224 14.11 2.69 -19.99
C MET A 224 14.15 2.04 -18.61
N PHE A 225 13.07 1.31 -18.28
CA PHE A 225 13.05 0.44 -17.12
C PHE A 225 13.53 -0.95 -17.56
N GLU A 226 14.73 -1.36 -17.15
CA GLU A 226 15.28 -2.68 -17.52
C GLU A 226 14.42 -3.85 -17.01
N HIS A 227 13.63 -3.64 -15.96
CA HIS A 227 12.72 -4.62 -15.38
C HIS A 227 11.43 -3.91 -14.93
N ALA A 228 10.30 -4.62 -14.97
CA ALA A 228 9.05 -4.12 -14.44
C ALA A 228 9.23 -3.76 -12.95
N LEU A 229 8.80 -2.57 -12.54
CA LEU A 229 8.69 -2.21 -11.12
C LEU A 229 7.48 -2.95 -10.55
N THR A 230 7.63 -4.24 -10.25
CA THR A 230 6.54 -4.98 -9.65
C THR A 230 6.37 -4.56 -8.19
N ALA A 231 5.13 -4.33 -7.76
CA ALA A 231 4.81 -3.96 -6.39
C ALA A 231 5.32 -4.99 -5.36
N ASP A 232 5.49 -6.25 -5.77
CA ASP A 232 6.02 -7.33 -4.92
C ASP A 232 7.56 -7.25 -4.76
N GLU A 233 8.31 -6.81 -5.77
CA GLU A 233 9.77 -6.61 -5.66
C GLU A 233 10.13 -5.34 -4.90
N ALA A 234 9.37 -4.26 -5.08
CA ALA A 234 9.57 -3.00 -4.34
C ALA A 234 9.38 -3.18 -2.82
N ASN A 235 8.53 -4.13 -2.41
CA ASN A 235 8.28 -4.47 -1.00
C ASN A 235 9.28 -5.51 -0.43
N ARG A 236 10.10 -6.17 -1.25
CA ARG A 236 11.04 -7.22 -0.81
C ARG A 236 12.43 -6.71 -0.47
N LYS A 237 12.80 -5.50 -0.87
CA LYS A 237 14.16 -4.95 -0.68
C LYS A 237 14.28 -3.86 0.40
N TYR A 238 13.23 -3.60 1.19
CA TYR A 238 13.26 -2.64 2.29
C TYR A 238 12.32 -3.01 3.45
#